data_AF-A0A8C7T4L7-F1
#
_entry.id   AF-A0A8C7T4L7-F1
#
_cell.length_a   1.000
_cell.length_b   1.000
_cell.length_c   1.000
_cell.angle_alpha   90.00
_cell.angle_beta   90.00
_cell.angle_gamma   90.00
#
_symmetry.space_group_name_H-M   'P 1'
#
loop_
_entity.id
_entity.type
_entity.pdbx_description
1 polymer ?
#
loop_
_entity_poly.entity_id
_entity_poly.type
_entity_poly.pdbx_seq_one_letter_code
_entity_poly.pdbx_strand_id
1 'polypeptide(L)' 'MASRSTLHFKPPLTIIITYGLKSWLECLCRAILIEGPRQIPEFIAAYCDELLEFRERLTSHDIQSIV' A
#
# COMPACT_ATOMS: atom_id res chain seq x y z
N MET A 1 0.67 32.51 45.08
CA MET A 1 0.82 31.11 44.62
C MET A 1 0.28 31.04 43.20
N ALA A 2 1.15 30.99 42.19
CA ALA A 2 0.73 30.92 40.79
C ALA A 2 0.58 29.46 40.36
N SER A 3 -0.63 29.08 39.92
CA SER A 3 -0.96 27.75 39.43
C SER A 3 -0.25 27.52 38.09
N ARG A 4 0.65 26.53 38.03
CA ARG A 4 1.26 26.07 36.77
C ARG A 4 0.21 25.27 35.99
N SER A 5 -0.39 25.88 34.98
CA SER A 5 -1.16 25.17 33.97
C SER A 5 -0.23 24.22 33.22
N THR A 6 -0.43 22.92 33.40
CA THR A 6 0.24 21.88 32.64
C THR A 6 -0.28 21.94 31.20
N LEU A 7 0.55 22.47 30.29
CA LEU A 7 0.30 22.41 28.85
C LEU A 7 0.29 20.94 28.42
N HIS A 8 -0.91 20.38 28.28
CA HIS A 8 -1.12 19.02 27.80
C HIS A 8 -0.85 19.00 26.29
N PHE A 9 0.36 18.63 25.88
CA PHE A 9 0.69 18.47 24.47
C PHE A 9 -0.09 17.28 23.90
N LYS A 10 -1.10 17.56 23.07
CA LYS A 10 -1.78 16.54 22.27
C LYS A 10 -1.02 16.42 20.94
N PRO A 11 -0.25 15.35 20.72
CA PRO A 11 0.44 15.19 19.45
C PRO A 11 -0.59 15.18 18.31
N PRO A 12 -0.28 15.83 17.17
CA PRO A 12 -1.14 15.79 16.01
C PRO A 12 -1.32 14.34 15.55
N LEU A 13 -2.53 14.01 15.10
CA LEU A 13 -2.82 12.72 14.48
C LEU A 13 -1.91 12.56 13.26
N THR A 14 -0.89 11.72 13.39
CA THR A 14 0.08 11.47 12.32
C THR A 14 -0.34 10.19 11.59
N ILE A 15 -0.61 10.31 10.29
CA ILE A 15 -0.90 9.16 9.43
C ILE A 15 0.43 8.64 8.87
N ILE A 16 0.74 7.37 9.15
CA ILE A 16 1.89 6.70 8.55
C ILE A 16 1.46 6.09 7.24
N ILE A 17 2.04 6.56 6.13
CA ILE A 17 1.84 5.99 4.80
C ILE A 17 3.04 5.11 4.49
N THR A 18 2.79 3.83 4.18
CA THR A 18 3.85 2.90 3.82
C THR A 18 4.49 3.30 2.49
N TYR A 19 5.80 3.15 2.41
CA TYR A 19 6.55 3.38 1.19
C TYR A 19 5.99 2.48 0.07
N GLY A 20 5.76 3.07 -1.11
CA GLY A 20 5.20 2.37 -2.27
C GLY A 20 3.67 2.34 -2.35
N LEU A 21 2.92 2.71 -1.29
CA LEU A 21 1.46 2.68 -1.32
C LEU A 21 0.88 3.58 -2.43
N LYS A 22 1.42 4.81 -2.57
CA LYS A 22 0.99 5.73 -3.63
C LYS A 22 1.15 5.10 -5.02
N SER A 23 2.35 4.61 -5.32
CA SER A 23 2.67 4.05 -6.64
C SER A 23 1.83 2.80 -6.92
N TRP A 24 1.61 1.96 -5.91
CA TRP A 24 0.75 0.79 -6.04
C TRP A 24 -0.70 1.17 -6.36
N LEU A 25 -1.26 2.16 -5.65
CA LEU A 25 -2.60 2.69 -5.95
C LEU A 25 -2.68 3.30 -7.34
N GLU A 26 -1.67 4.04 -7.79
CA GLU A 26 -1.62 4.59 -9.15
C GLU A 26 -1.65 3.50 -10.22
N CYS A 27 -0.92 2.39 -10.01
CA CYS A 27 -0.96 1.23 -10.90
C CYS A 27 -2.33 0.56 -10.91
N LEU A 28 -2.93 0.34 -9.74
CA LEU A 28 -4.27 -0.24 -9.63
C LEU A 28 -5.32 0.62 -10.34
N CYS A 29 -5.29 1.94 -10.14
CA CYS A 29 -6.20 2.86 -10.83
C CYS A 29 -6.02 2.80 -12.35
N ARG A 30 -4.79 2.74 -12.85
CA ARG A 30 -4.53 2.58 -14.29
C ARG A 30 -5.08 1.26 -14.82
N ALA A 31 -4.88 0.15 -14.09
CA ALA A 31 -5.40 -1.16 -14.46
C ALA A 31 -6.94 -1.14 -14.56
N ILE A 32 -7.63 -0.53 -13.58
CA ILE A 32 -9.08 -0.36 -13.61
C ILE A 32 -9.53 0.46 -14.82
N LEU A 33 -8.83 1.56 -15.14
CA LEU A 33 -9.17 2.41 -16.29
C LEU A 33 -8.96 1.71 -17.63
N ILE A 34 -7.94 0.85 -17.73
CA ILE A 34 -7.62 0.11 -18.96
C ILE A 34 -8.61 -1.03 -19.17
N GLU A 35 -8.84 -1.84 -18.14
CA GLU A 35 -9.67 -3.05 -18.24
C GLU A 35 -11.18 -2.74 -18.21
N GLY A 36 -11.57 -1.58 -17.67
CA GLY A 36 -12.97 -1.16 -17.55
C GLY A 36 -13.87 -2.21 -16.86
N PRO A 37 -13.47 -2.78 -15.71
CA PRO A 37 -14.21 -3.87 -15.09
C PRO A 37 -15.58 -3.38 -14.60
N ARG A 38 -16.62 -4.19 -14.83
CA ARG A 38 -17.96 -3.93 -14.28
C ARG A 38 -18.02 -4.08 -12.76
N GLN A 39 -17.12 -4.90 -12.21
CA GLN A 39 -17.08 -5.38 -10.84
C GLN A 39 -15.71 -5.00 -10.25
N ILE A 40 -15.64 -3.79 -9.70
CA ILE A 40 -14.38 -3.20 -9.21
C ILE A 40 -13.81 -3.98 -8.02
N PRO A 41 -14.58 -4.34 -6.97
CA PRO A 41 -14.03 -5.09 -5.83
C PRO A 41 -13.40 -6.43 -6.22
N GLU A 42 -14.07 -7.18 -7.09
CA GLU A 42 -13.63 -8.48 -7.58
C GLU A 42 -12.36 -8.34 -8.43
N PHE A 43 -12.29 -7.30 -9.26
CA PHE A 43 -11.08 -6.97 -10.01
C PHE A 43 -9.90 -6.63 -9.09
N ILE A 44 -10.13 -5.84 -8.05
CA ILE A 44 -9.07 -5.48 -7.08
C ILE A 44 -8.56 -6.75 -6.37
N ALA A 45 -9.46 -7.66 -5.98
CA ALA A 45 -9.07 -8.92 -5.34
C ALA A 45 -8.19 -9.77 -6.27
N ALA A 46 -8.64 -10.01 -7.50
CA ALA A 46 -7.87 -10.76 -8.50
C ALA A 46 -6.50 -10.11 -8.79
N TYR A 47 -6.47 -8.79 -8.97
CA TYR A 47 -5.22 -8.04 -9.18
C TYR A 47 -4.24 -8.20 -8.00
N CYS A 48 -4.74 -8.19 -6.75
CA CYS A 48 -3.90 -8.42 -5.58
C CYS A 48 -3.36 -9.86 -5.53
N ASP A 49 -4.20 -10.85 -5.83
CA ASP A 49 -3.81 -12.26 -5.85
C ASP A 49 -2.70 -12.51 -6.89
N GLU A 50 -2.87 -12.00 -8.11
CA GLU A 50 -1.86 -12.10 -9.17
C GLU A 50 -0.53 -11.44 -8.78
N LEU A 51 -0.58 -10.28 -8.10
CA LEU A 51 0.63 -9.61 -7.60
C LEU A 51 1.35 -10.42 -6.52
N LEU A 52 0.61 -11.10 -5.64
CA LEU A 52 1.17 -11.96 -4.61
C LEU A 52 1.84 -13.19 -5.24
N GLU A 53 1.16 -13.85 -6.18
CA GLU A 53 1.72 -14.98 -6.93
C GLU A 53 2.95 -14.56 -7.75
N PHE A 54 2.93 -13.37 -8.37
CA PHE A 54 4.08 -12.84 -9.08
C PHE A 54 5.28 -12.64 -8.15
N ARG A 55 5.05 -12.06 -6.96
CA ARG A 55 6.09 -11.91 -5.93
C ARG A 55 6.63 -13.27 -5.50
N GLU A 56 5.77 -14.24 -5.25
CA GLU A 56 6.18 -15.59 -4.83
C GLU A 56 7.02 -16.30 -5.88
N ARG A 57 6.63 -16.19 -7.16
CA ARG A 57 7.42 -16.69 -8.29
C ARG A 57 8.78 -16.02 -8.38
N LEU A 58 8.85 -14.69 -8.22
CA LEU A 58 10.13 -13.96 -8.19
C LEU A 58 11.02 -14.45 -7.04
N THR A 59 10.49 -14.57 -5.82
CA THR A 59 11.27 -15.09 -4.68
C THR A 59 11.69 -16.55 -4.85
N SER A 60 10.93 -17.35 -5.61
CA SER A 60 11.26 -18.74 -5.91
C SER A 60 12.32 -18.88 -7.01
N HIS A 61 12.44 -17.89 -7.90
CA HIS A 61 13.38 -17.91 -9.03
C HIS A 61 14.63 -17.05 -8.82
N ASP A 62 14.65 -16.08 -7.90
CA ASP A 62 15.74 -15.11 -7.73
C ASP A 62 16.30 -15.01 -6.30
N ILE A 63 16.92 -16.08 -5.79
CA ILE A 63 18.08 -15.99 -4.88
C ILE A 63 19.23 -16.91 -5.36
N GLN A 64 19.39 -17.07 -6.68
CA GLN A 64 20.58 -17.74 -7.25
C GLN A 64 21.30 -16.96 -8.34
N SER A 65 20.85 -15.76 -8.71
CA SER A 65 21.67 -14.87 -9.53
C SER A 65 21.49 -13.44 -9.05
N ILE A 66 22.62 -12.76 -8.85
CA ILE A 66 22.79 -11.41 -8.30
C ILE A 66 23.01 -11.40 -6.77
N VAL A 67 24.06 -12.07 -6.30
CA VAL A 67 25.20 -11.47 -5.57
C VAL A 67 26.45 -12.27 -5.94
#